data_AF-A0A4Y2IPW6-F1
#
_entry.id   AF-A0A4Y2IPW6-F1
#
_cell.length_a   1.000
_cell.length_b   1.000
_cell.length_c   1.000
_cell.angle_alpha   90.00
_cell.angle_beta   90.00
_cell.angle_gamma   90.00
#
_symmetry.space_group_name_H-M   'P 1'
#
loop_
_entity.id
_entity.type
_entity.pdbx_description
1 polymer ?
#
loop_
_entity_poly.entity_id
_entity_poly.type
_entity_poly.pdbx_seq_one_letter_code
_entity_poly.pdbx_strand_id
1 'polypeptide(L)'
;MCCSNGRVKLPSLDQPPEPLYSLISGVTLESTHFLQNIRKYNACFKMSSFGTTAVVREEGFMPTFKIQGQIYRRIGSLLSFQDRTPQFLKIYFIGEENVETNQRCESISGSRG
;
A
#
# COMPACT_ATOMS: atom_id res chain seq x y z
N MET A 1 7.39 -0.38 28.66
CA MET A 1 6.18 -0.04 29.42
C MET A 1 6.45 1.25 30.19
N CYS A 2 5.86 2.37 29.81
CA CYS A 2 5.82 3.54 30.69
C CYS A 2 4.58 4.35 30.36
N CYS A 3 3.57 4.24 31.23
CA CYS A 3 2.40 5.10 31.24
C CYS A 3 2.35 5.74 32.64
N SER A 4 3.14 6.80 32.83
CA SER A 4 3.14 7.63 34.03
C SER A 4 3.35 6.85 35.35
N ASN A 5 4.45 6.09 35.46
CA ASN A 5 4.77 5.25 36.62
C ASN A 5 3.64 4.27 37.02
N GLY A 6 2.89 3.73 36.07
CA GLY A 6 1.82 2.76 36.32
C GLY A 6 0.49 3.37 36.76
N ARG A 7 0.38 4.71 36.78
CA ARG A 7 -0.87 5.42 37.10
C ARG A 7 -1.92 5.32 36.01
N VAL A 8 -1.50 5.03 34.78
CA VAL A 8 -2.40 4.82 33.66
C VAL A 8 -2.48 3.33 33.38
N LYS A 9 -3.65 2.75 33.69
CA LYS A 9 -4.00 1.39 33.28
C LYS A 9 -4.65 1.46 31.91
N LEU A 10 -3.88 1.14 30.86
CA LEU A 10 -4.44 1.00 29.52
C LEU A 10 -5.35 -0.23 29.48
N PRO A 11 -6.50 -0.17 28.80
CA PRO A 11 -7.28 -1.36 28.53
C PRO A 11 -6.42 -2.37 27.77
N SER A 12 -6.66 -3.66 28.02
CA SER A 12 -6.07 -4.72 27.20
C SER A 12 -6.52 -4.54 25.76
N LEU A 13 -5.59 -4.68 24.82
CA LEU A 13 -5.94 -4.71 23.41
C LEU A 13 -6.75 -5.98 23.14
N ASP A 14 -7.86 -5.82 22.42
CA ASP A 14 -8.61 -6.96 21.90
C ASP A 14 -7.72 -7.77 20.97
N GLN A 15 -7.91 -9.09 20.98
CA GLN A 15 -7.22 -9.96 20.04
C GLN A 15 -7.62 -9.60 18.61
N PRO A 16 -6.65 -9.47 17.69
CA PRO A 16 -6.97 -9.28 16.28
C PRO A 16 -7.80 -10.45 15.74
N PRO A 17 -8.68 -10.22 14.76
CA PRO A 17 -9.36 -11.31 14.06
C PRO A 17 -8.37 -12.13 13.21
N GLU A 18 -8.70 -13.37 12.88
CA GLU A 18 -7.93 -14.15 11.90
C GLU A 18 -8.09 -13.58 10.48
N PRO A 19 -7.05 -13.65 9.61
CA PRO A 19 -5.76 -14.33 9.82
C PRO A 19 -4.69 -13.48 10.55
N LEU A 20 -5.01 -12.26 11.00
CA LEU A 20 -4.01 -11.35 11.57
C LEU A 20 -3.42 -11.89 12.87
N TYR A 21 -4.23 -12.53 13.71
CA TYR A 21 -3.76 -13.13 14.95
C TYR A 21 -2.67 -14.17 14.70
N SER A 22 -2.92 -15.13 13.79
CA SER A 22 -1.94 -16.14 13.42
C SER A 22 -0.65 -15.52 12.87
N LEU A 23 -0.76 -14.48 12.02
CA LEU A 23 0.39 -13.78 11.43
C LEU A 23 1.26 -13.04 12.45
N ILE A 24 0.68 -12.50 13.53
CA ILE A 24 1.43 -11.77 14.56
C ILE A 24 1.77 -12.59 15.81
N SER A 25 1.36 -13.85 15.86
CA SER A 25 1.51 -14.73 17.02
C SER A 25 2.97 -15.00 17.43
N GLY A 26 3.90 -14.98 16.47
CA GLY A 26 5.31 -15.35 16.63
C GLY A 26 5.54 -16.86 16.78
N VAL A 27 4.51 -17.68 16.63
CA VAL A 27 4.57 -19.13 16.95
C VAL A 27 4.97 -19.97 15.74
N THR A 28 4.48 -19.62 14.56
CA THR A 28 4.72 -20.37 13.33
C THR A 28 5.90 -19.82 12.53
N LEU A 29 6.45 -20.63 11.63
CA LEU A 29 7.46 -20.18 10.66
C LEU A 29 6.93 -19.01 9.82
N GLU A 30 5.66 -19.10 9.41
CA GLU A 30 4.96 -18.05 8.68
C GLU A 30 4.87 -16.74 9.49
N SER A 31 4.48 -16.83 10.77
CA SER A 31 4.40 -15.64 11.63
C SER A 31 5.78 -15.02 11.87
N THR A 32 6.82 -15.85 12.03
CA THR A 32 8.20 -15.37 12.16
C THR A 32 8.64 -14.62 10.89
N HIS A 33 8.41 -15.20 9.73
CA HIS A 33 8.71 -14.57 8.44
C HIS A 33 7.92 -13.27 8.26
N PHE A 34 6.63 -13.27 8.63
CA PHE A 34 5.77 -12.09 8.56
C PHE A 34 6.31 -10.96 9.44
N LEU A 35 6.62 -11.24 10.71
CA LEU A 35 7.14 -10.24 11.65
C LEU A 35 8.50 -9.69 11.21
N GLN A 36 9.39 -10.52 10.65
CA GLN A 36 10.67 -10.08 10.10
C GLN A 36 10.51 -9.14 8.89
N ASN A 37 9.47 -9.32 8.09
CA ASN A 37 9.25 -8.58 6.85
C ASN A 37 8.09 -7.56 6.92
N ILE A 38 7.40 -7.41 8.05
CA ILE A 38 6.19 -6.57 8.19
C ILE A 38 6.41 -5.13 7.73
N ARG A 39 7.60 -4.56 7.96
CA ARG A 39 7.94 -3.21 7.49
C ARG A 39 8.01 -3.14 5.97
N LYS A 40 8.55 -4.17 5.32
CA LYS A 40 8.64 -4.27 3.85
C LYS A 40 7.24 -4.41 3.25
N TYR A 41 6.42 -5.30 3.79
CA TYR A 41 5.02 -5.45 3.36
C TYR A 41 4.27 -4.11 3.48
N ASN A 42 4.31 -3.49 4.66
CA ASN A 42 3.68 -2.19 4.87
C ASN A 42 4.26 -1.10 3.96
N ALA A 43 5.55 -1.15 3.60
CA ALA A 43 6.16 -0.20 2.69
C ALA A 43 5.65 -0.36 1.24
N CYS A 44 5.51 -1.60 0.74
CA CYS A 44 4.90 -1.85 -0.57
C CYS A 44 3.47 -1.28 -0.63
N PHE A 45 2.71 -1.46 0.46
CA PHE A 45 1.37 -0.89 0.59
C PHE A 45 1.35 0.59 0.97
N LYS A 46 2.47 1.29 1.20
CA LYS A 46 2.47 2.75 1.46
C LYS A 46 2.50 3.58 0.17
N MET A 47 3.04 3.02 -0.91
CA MET A 47 3.23 3.79 -2.13
C MET A 47 1.87 4.23 -2.71
N SER A 48 1.75 5.54 -2.95
CA SER A 48 0.61 6.15 -3.62
C SER A 48 1.14 6.96 -4.79
N SER A 49 0.63 6.72 -5.99
CA SER A 49 0.86 7.59 -7.14
C SER A 49 -0.23 8.65 -7.21
N PHE A 50 0.09 9.80 -7.82
CA PHE A 50 -0.89 10.83 -8.14
C PHE A 50 -1.31 10.67 -9.60
N GLY A 51 -2.62 10.56 -9.83
CA GLY A 51 -3.21 10.74 -11.15
C GLY A 51 -3.71 12.17 -11.28
N THR A 52 -3.34 12.87 -12.35
CA THR A 52 -3.85 14.20 -12.67
C THR A 52 -4.10 14.30 -14.17
N THR A 53 -5.21 14.93 -14.54
CA THR A 53 -5.51 15.31 -15.92
C THR A 53 -5.10 16.75 -16.22
N ALA A 54 -4.79 17.55 -15.18
CA ALA A 54 -4.39 18.94 -15.28
C ALA A 54 -2.89 19.06 -14.99
N VAL A 55 -2.08 19.03 -16.05
CA VAL A 55 -0.62 19.26 -15.99
C VAL A 55 -0.30 20.60 -16.63
N VAL A 56 0.39 21.47 -15.90
CA VAL A 56 0.95 22.71 -16.43
C VAL A 56 2.25 22.37 -17.15
N ARG A 57 2.31 22.65 -18.45
CA ARG A 57 3.49 22.48 -19.29
C ARG A 57 3.87 23.85 -19.86
N GLU A 58 5.06 24.30 -19.51
CA GLU A 58 5.62 25.57 -19.97
C GLU A 58 7.00 25.27 -20.58
N GLU A 59 7.32 25.88 -21.73
CA GLU A 59 8.58 25.62 -22.41
C GLU A 59 9.77 26.02 -21.53
N GLY A 60 10.77 25.14 -21.44
CA GLY A 60 11.94 25.33 -20.58
C GLY A 60 11.73 24.94 -19.10
N PHE A 61 10.52 24.55 -18.70
CA PHE A 61 10.22 24.10 -17.34
C PHE A 61 9.80 22.64 -17.26
N MET A 62 10.11 22.00 -16.13
CA MET A 62 9.66 20.65 -15.87
C MET A 62 8.13 20.66 -15.67
N PRO A 63 7.36 19.74 -16.30
CA PRO A 63 5.91 19.70 -16.11
C PRO A 63 5.53 19.59 -14.63
N THR A 64 4.62 20.45 -14.18
CA THR A 64 4.15 20.47 -12.79
C THR A 64 2.63 20.42 -12.72
N PHE A 65 2.10 19.94 -11.61
CA PHE A 65 0.68 20.07 -11.28
C PHE A 65 0.56 20.61 -9.86
N LYS A 66 -0.48 21.41 -9.61
CA LYS A 66 -0.73 22.02 -8.30
C LYS A 66 -1.97 21.40 -7.69
N ILE A 67 -1.85 20.94 -6.45
CA ILE A 67 -2.98 20.45 -5.64
C ILE A 67 -3.29 21.51 -4.59
N GLN A 68 -4.56 21.90 -4.48
CA GLN A 68 -5.06 22.75 -3.41
C GLN A 68 -6.00 21.93 -2.53
N GLY A 69 -5.78 21.96 -1.21
CA GLY A 69 -6.56 21.21 -0.23
C GLY A 69 -5.87 19.95 0.29
N GLN A 70 -6.67 19.01 0.81
CA GLN A 70 -6.16 17.79 1.45
C GLN A 70 -6.04 16.65 0.45
N ILE A 71 -4.98 15.85 0.61
CA ILE A 71 -4.72 14.66 -0.20
C ILE A 71 -5.32 13.45 0.52
N TYR A 72 -6.20 12.74 -0.18
CA TYR A 72 -6.76 11.48 0.28
C TYR A 72 -6.27 10.34 -0.60
N ARG A 73 -5.90 9.22 0.01
CA ARG A 73 -5.50 8.03 -0.72
C ARG A 73 -6.74 7.24 -1.14
N ARG A 74 -6.96 7.12 -2.45
CA ARG A 74 -7.97 6.22 -2.99
C ARG A 74 -7.41 4.80 -3.10
N ILE A 75 -7.86 3.90 -2.22
CA ILE A 75 -7.55 2.47 -2.32
C ILE A 75 -8.57 1.84 -3.27
N GLY A 76 -8.11 1.30 -4.39
CA GLY A 76 -8.96 0.57 -5.33
C GLY A 76 -9.36 -0.81 -4.78
N SER A 77 -10.40 -1.42 -5.36
CA SER A 77 -10.79 -2.81 -5.04
C SER A 77 -9.58 -3.75 -5.22
N LEU A 78 -9.39 -4.70 -4.30
CA LEU A 78 -8.34 -5.73 -4.40
C LEU A 78 -8.75 -6.92 -5.28
N LEU A 79 -10.05 -7.06 -5.59
CA LEU A 79 -10.55 -8.14 -6.42
C LEU A 79 -10.32 -7.83 -7.91
N SER A 80 -9.74 -8.78 -8.65
CA SER A 80 -9.74 -8.72 -10.11
C SER A 80 -11.15 -8.90 -10.65
N PHE A 81 -11.46 -8.13 -11.69
CA PHE A 81 -12.58 -8.45 -12.58
C PHE A 81 -12.00 -9.29 -13.70
N GLN A 82 -12.72 -10.32 -14.15
CA GLN A 82 -12.20 -11.39 -15.02
C GLN A 82 -11.55 -10.90 -16.33
N ASP A 83 -11.79 -9.65 -16.76
CA ASP A 83 -11.32 -9.12 -18.05
C ASP A 83 -10.41 -7.88 -17.94
N ARG A 84 -9.80 -7.61 -16.78
CA ARG A 84 -8.89 -6.46 -16.62
C ARG A 84 -7.50 -6.87 -16.16
N THR A 85 -6.48 -6.37 -16.86
CA THR A 85 -5.08 -6.43 -16.43
C THR A 85 -4.94 -5.85 -15.02
N PRO A 86 -4.35 -6.60 -14.06
CA PRO A 86 -4.08 -6.11 -12.72
C PRO A 86 -3.29 -4.79 -12.76
N GLN A 87 -3.70 -3.82 -11.95
CA GLN A 87 -3.02 -2.53 -11.80
C GLN A 87 -2.86 -2.21 -10.32
N PHE A 88 -1.84 -1.43 -9.97
CA PHE A 88 -1.57 -0.99 -8.61
C PHE A 88 -1.42 -2.17 -7.64
N LEU A 89 -2.13 -2.15 -6.51
CA LEU A 89 -2.05 -3.19 -5.47
C LEU A 89 -2.44 -4.58 -5.98
N LYS A 90 -3.27 -4.69 -7.03
CA LYS A 90 -3.69 -5.99 -7.59
C LYS A 90 -2.54 -6.79 -8.18
N ILE A 91 -1.46 -6.13 -8.60
CA ILE A 91 -0.28 -6.79 -9.17
C ILE A 91 0.30 -7.76 -8.15
N TYR A 92 0.37 -7.38 -6.87
CA TYR A 92 0.93 -8.20 -5.79
C TYR A 92 0.05 -9.38 -5.34
N PHE A 93 -1.22 -9.43 -5.77
CA PHE A 93 -2.14 -10.53 -5.43
C PHE A 93 -2.33 -11.52 -6.59
N ILE A 94 -1.94 -11.14 -7.81
CA ILE A 94 -2.26 -11.89 -9.04
C ILE A 94 -1.00 -12.21 -9.86
N GLY A 95 0.07 -11.42 -9.72
CA GLY A 95 1.29 -11.55 -10.52
C GLY A 95 2.24 -12.65 -10.04
N GLU A 96 3.06 -13.14 -10.97
CA GLU A 96 4.33 -13.82 -10.66
C GLU A 96 5.44 -12.76 -10.52
N GLU A 97 6.36 -12.95 -9.57
CA GLU A 97 7.35 -11.98 -9.08
C GLU A 97 8.10 -11.21 -10.20
N ASN A 98 8.37 -11.85 -11.33
CA ASN A 98 9.09 -11.25 -12.47
C ASN A 98 8.22 -10.37 -13.39
N VAL A 99 6.89 -10.54 -13.39
CA VAL A 99 5.95 -9.80 -14.25
C VAL A 99 5.49 -8.51 -13.59
N GLU A 100 5.56 -8.44 -12.25
CA GLU A 100 5.04 -7.31 -11.46
C GLU A 100 5.71 -5.97 -11.78
N THR A 101 7.03 -6.00 -12.03
CA THR A 101 7.83 -4.79 -12.26
C THR A 101 7.46 -4.13 -13.59
N ASN A 102 7.35 -4.91 -14.67
CA ASN A 102 7.00 -4.40 -15.99
C ASN A 102 5.55 -3.91 -16.02
N GLN A 103 4.64 -4.68 -15.43
CA GLN A 103 3.22 -4.34 -15.36
C GLN A 103 2.95 -3.07 -14.55
N ARG A 104 3.74 -2.82 -13.50
CA ARG A 104 3.71 -1.58 -12.74
C ARG A 104 4.13 -0.38 -13.59
N CYS A 105 5.20 -0.50 -14.38
CA CYS A 105 5.64 0.56 -15.28
C CYS A 105 4.60 0.88 -16.36
N GLU A 106 3.96 -0.14 -16.95
CA GLU A 106 2.91 0.04 -17.96
C GLU A 106 1.62 0.66 -17.39
N SER A 107 1.25 0.32 -16.15
CA SER A 107 0.06 0.93 -15.52
C SER A 107 0.20 2.45 -15.28
N ILE A 108 1.43 2.95 -15.19
CA ILE A 108 1.73 4.37 -14.99
C ILE A 108 1.67 5.16 -16.30
N SER A 109 1.99 4.54 -17.45
CA SER A 109 1.97 5.21 -18.75
C SER A 109 0.55 5.42 -19.32
N GLY A 110 -0.42 4.60 -18.90
CA GLY A 110 -1.82 4.67 -19.34
C GLY A 110 -2.67 5.79 -18.72
N SER A 111 -2.15 6.56 -17.77
CA SER A 111 -2.89 7.67 -17.11
C SER A 111 -2.68 9.04 -17.76
N ARG A 112 -2.12 9.09 -18.98
CA ARG A 112 -2.06 10.32 -19.79
C ARG A 112 -3.42 10.56 -20.44
N GLY A 113 -4.34 11.13 -19.69
CA GLY A 113 -5.59 11.71 -20.19
C GLY A 113 -5.81 13.07 -19.55
#